data_AF-A0A544TCZ4-F1
#
_entry.id   AF-A0A544TCZ4-F1
#
_cell.length_a   1.000
_cell.length_b   1.000
_cell.length_c   1.000
_cell.angle_alpha   90.00
_cell.angle_beta   90.00
_cell.angle_gamma   90.00
#
_symmetry.space_group_name_H-M   'P 1'
#
loop_
_entity.id
_entity.type
_entity.pdbx_description
1 polymer ?
#
loop_
_entity_poly.entity_id
_entity_poly.type
_entity_poly.pdbx_seq_one_letter_code
_entity_poly.pdbx_strand_id
1 'polypeptide(L)' 'MHAEQYFQKAAPHDHRKLLMLVGSEEDFMVDDAKQLYANMSEHKTEQLEVELYIAEDENHASVVPTIMSRAFRFMNK' A
#
# COMPACT_ATOMS: atom_id res chain seq x y z
N MET A 1 -26.56 -25.53 -1.90
CA MET A 1 -26.96 -24.46 -0.97
C MET A 1 -25.94 -24.12 0.12
N HIS A 2 -25.03 -25.01 0.56
CA HIS A 2 -23.99 -24.61 1.54
C HIS A 2 -22.71 -24.04 0.91
N ALA A 3 -22.36 -24.43 -0.32
CA ALA A 3 -21.14 -23.94 -0.99
C ALA A 3 -21.18 -22.42 -1.28
N GLU A 4 -22.33 -21.89 -1.69
CA GLU A 4 -22.52 -20.45 -1.95
C GLU A 4 -22.40 -19.62 -0.67
N GLN A 5 -22.84 -20.16 0.47
CA GLN A 5 -22.73 -19.52 1.78
C GLN A 5 -21.28 -19.44 2.28
N TYR A 6 -20.44 -20.43 1.95
CA TYR A 6 -19.00 -20.39 2.26
C TYR A 6 -18.26 -19.39 1.38
N PHE A 7 -18.63 -19.28 0.09
CA PHE A 7 -18.04 -18.30 -0.82
C PHE A 7 -18.34 -16.86 -0.37
N GLN A 8 -19.56 -16.60 0.11
CA GLN A 8 -19.94 -15.30 0.68
C GLN A 8 -19.31 -15.02 2.06
N LYS A 9 -19.00 -16.05 2.86
CA LYS A 9 -18.29 -15.88 4.15
C LYS A 9 -16.79 -15.64 4.00
N ALA A 10 -16.19 -16.11 2.92
CA ALA A 10 -14.74 -16.04 2.69
C ALA A 10 -14.28 -14.77 1.97
N ALA A 11 -15.20 -14.01 1.40
CA ALA A 11 -14.91 -12.71 0.79
C ALA A 11 -15.41 -11.61 1.74
N PRO A 12 -14.60 -11.09 2.66
CA PRO A 12 -14.90 -9.77 3.15
C PRO A 12 -14.84 -8.85 1.93
N HIS A 13 -15.98 -8.24 1.60
CA HIS A 13 -16.07 -7.06 0.74
C HIS A 13 -15.35 -5.85 1.38
N ASP A 14 -14.30 -6.08 2.17
CA ASP A 14 -13.53 -5.02 2.79
C ASP A 14 -12.71 -4.35 1.71
N HIS A 15 -12.93 -3.05 1.57
CA HIS A 15 -12.02 -2.17 0.88
C HIS A 15 -10.64 -2.33 1.53
N ARG A 16 -9.72 -2.97 0.82
CA ARG A 16 -8.35 -3.18 1.27
C ARG A 16 -7.52 -1.98 0.85
N LYS A 17 -6.61 -1.59 1.74
CA LYS A 17 -5.74 -0.45 1.55
C LYS A 17 -4.28 -0.90 1.61
N LEU A 18 -3.51 -0.55 0.59
CA LEU A 18 -2.07 -0.77 0.51
C LEU A 18 -1.36 0.58 0.41
N LEU A 19 -0.51 0.88 1.39
CA LEU A 19 0.34 2.07 1.36
C LEU A 19 1.80 1.65 1.32
N MET A 20 2.51 2.08 0.28
CA MET A 20 3.95 1.88 0.12
C MET A 20 4.67 3.19 0.44
N LEU A 21 5.70 3.11 1.28
CA LEU A 21 6.44 4.25 1.84
C LEU A 21 7.93 3.95 1.71
N VAL A 22 8.70 4.86 1.12
CA VAL A 22 10.14 4.70 0.90
C VAL A 22 10.84 6.06 0.97
N GLY A 23 12.07 6.11 1.46
CA GLY A 23 12.90 7.31 1.44
C GLY A 23 13.58 7.49 0.09
N SER A 24 13.73 8.73 -0.40
CA SER A 24 14.33 9.01 -1.70
C SER A 24 15.80 8.60 -1.80
N GLU A 25 16.52 8.50 -0.67
CA GLU A 25 17.92 8.07 -0.61
C GLU A 25 18.08 6.54 -0.55
N GLU A 26 17.00 5.76 -0.63
CA GLU A 26 17.04 4.30 -0.65
C GLU A 26 17.23 3.70 -2.07
N ASP A 27 17.81 4.44 -3.01
CA ASP A 27 18.17 4.06 -4.39
C ASP A 27 17.32 2.92 -5.00
N PHE A 28 17.83 1.68 -4.98
CA PHE A 28 17.17 0.50 -5.58
C PHE A 28 15.77 0.24 -5.00
N MET A 29 15.55 0.55 -3.72
CA MET A 29 14.25 0.38 -3.06
C MET A 29 13.20 1.34 -3.63
N VAL A 30 13.61 2.53 -4.08
CA VAL A 30 12.71 3.50 -4.72
C VAL A 30 12.19 2.95 -6.05
N ASP A 31 13.07 2.35 -6.84
CA ASP A 31 12.71 1.76 -8.13
C ASP A 31 11.85 0.51 -7.95
N ASP A 32 12.19 -0.36 -7.00
CA ASP A 32 11.38 -1.53 -6.63
C ASP A 32 9.98 -1.13 -6.16
N ALA A 33 9.87 -0.08 -5.32
CA ALA A 33 8.59 0.43 -4.84
C ALA A 33 7.73 1.01 -5.98
N LYS A 34 8.33 1.75 -6.92
CA LYS A 34 7.64 2.25 -8.12
C LYS A 34 7.14 1.11 -9.00
N GLN A 35 7.97 0.08 -9.22
CA GLN A 35 7.61 -1.07 -10.03
C GLN A 35 6.47 -1.87 -9.39
N LEU A 36 6.56 -2.12 -8.08
CA LEU A 36 5.50 -2.79 -7.33
C LEU A 36 4.20 -1.99 -7.38
N TYR A 37 4.26 -0.67 -7.20
CA TYR A 37 3.10 0.20 -7.32
C TYR A 37 2.46 0.15 -8.71
N ALA A 38 3.26 0.19 -9.78
CA ALA A 38 2.76 0.07 -11.15
C ALA A 38 2.06 -1.27 -11.37
N ASN A 39 2.70 -2.38 -10.98
CA ASN A 39 2.16 -3.73 -11.12
C ASN A 39 0.85 -3.90 -10.34
N MET A 40 0.81 -3.42 -9.09
CA MET A 40 -0.39 -3.49 -8.25
C MET A 40 -1.50 -2.60 -8.78
N SER A 41 -1.17 -1.42 -9.30
CA SER A 41 -2.16 -0.48 -9.86
C SER A 41 -2.79 -0.98 -11.16
N GLU A 42 -2.02 -1.70 -11.99
CA GLU A 42 -2.50 -2.32 -13.22
C GLU A 42 -3.44 -3.51 -12.95
N HIS A 43 -3.15 -4.30 -11.92
CA HIS A 43 -3.88 -5.53 -11.59
C HIS A 43 -4.86 -5.37 -10.42
N LYS A 44 -5.13 -4.14 -9.96
CA LYS A 44 -6.00 -3.93 -8.80
C LYS A 44 -7.44 -4.31 -9.09
N THR A 45 -8.09 -4.91 -8.10
CA THR A 45 -9.55 -5.02 -8.09
C THR A 45 -10.14 -3.67 -7.65
N GLU A 46 -11.42 -3.42 -7.94
CA GLU A 46 -12.14 -2.22 -7.46
C GLU A 46 -12.15 -2.06 -5.93
N GLN A 47 -11.76 -3.12 -5.21
CA GLN A 47 -11.73 -3.18 -3.76
C GLN A 47 -10.33 -2.94 -3.17
N LEU A 48 -9.33 -2.61 -3.98
CA LEU A 48 -7.96 -2.33 -3.53
C LEU A 48 -7.56 -0.89 -3.82
N GLU A 49 -7.45 -0.09 -2.76
CA GLU A 49 -6.82 1.23 -2.79
C GLU A 49 -5.30 1.05 -2.63
N VAL A 50 -4.53 1.65 -3.54
CA VAL A 50 -3.06 1.59 -3.52
C VAL A 50 -2.52 3.00 -3.58
N GLU A 51 -1.64 3.35 -2.64
CA GLU A 51 -0.90 4.61 -2.63
C GLU A 51 0.62 4.33 -2.49
N LEU A 52 1.43 5.12 -3.18
CA LEU A 52 2.89 5.16 -3.03
C LEU A 52 3.29 6.57 -2.61
N TYR A 53 4.17 6.67 -1.61
CA TYR A 53 4.81 7.92 -1.25
C TYR A 53 6.33 7.74 -1.08
N ILE A 54 7.07 8.59 -1.76
CA ILE A 54 8.53 8.71 -1.66
C ILE A 54 8.81 9.95 -0.80
N ALA A 55 9.51 9.76 0.31
CA ALA A 55 9.89 10.83 1.23
C ALA A 55 11.21 11.45 0.77
N GLU A 56 11.16 12.69 0.29
CA GLU A 56 12.34 13.44 -0.15
C GLU A 56 13.34 13.65 0.99
N ASP A 57 14.63 13.57 0.69
CA ASP A 57 15.77 13.72 1.61
C ASP A 57 15.77 12.74 2.80
N GLU A 58 15.04 11.62 2.68
CA GLU A 58 15.00 10.58 3.71
C GLU A 58 15.76 9.33 3.27
N ASN A 59 16.52 8.75 4.19
CA ASN A 59 17.15 7.43 4.05
C ASN A 59 16.42 6.37 4.88
N HIS A 60 16.95 5.15 4.86
CA HIS A 60 16.41 3.99 5.54
C HIS A 60 16.11 4.19 7.04
N ALA A 61 16.93 4.99 7.75
CA ALA A 61 16.76 5.22 9.18
C ALA A 61 15.79 6.36 9.48
N SER A 62 15.79 7.41 8.65
CA SER A 62 15.05 8.65 8.90
C SER A 62 13.65 8.64 8.30
N VAL A 63 13.38 7.80 7.28
CA VAL A 63 12.07 7.72 6.62
C VAL A 63 10.94 7.39 7.59
N VAL A 64 11.17 6.45 8.52
CA VAL A 64 10.13 5.93 9.44
C VAL A 64 9.41 7.04 10.20
N PRO A 65 10.09 7.89 11.02
CA PRO A 65 9.42 8.98 11.72
C PRO A 65 8.73 9.97 10.77
N THR A 66 9.33 10.27 9.60
CA THR A 66 8.78 11.21 8.61
C THR A 66 7.45 10.75 8.02
N ILE A 67 7.29 9.43 7.78
CA ILE A 67 6.08 8.88 7.15
C ILE A 67 4.97 8.52 8.14
N MET A 68 5.24 8.42 9.45
CA MET A 68 4.25 7.95 10.46
C MET A 68 2.93 8.74 10.40
N SER A 69 3.00 10.07 10.37
CA SER A 69 1.79 10.91 10.35
C SER A 69 0.97 10.69 9.07
N ARG A 70 1.61 10.39 7.93
CA ARG A 70 0.92 10.04 6.69
C ARG A 70 0.26 8.67 6.80
N ALA A 71 0.98 7.68 7.34
CA ALA A 71 0.46 6.33 7.54
C ALA A 71 -0.80 6.34 8.43
N PHE A 72 -0.78 7.07 9.54
CA PHE A 72 -1.95 7.22 10.41
C PHE A 72 -3.14 7.88 9.72
N ARG A 73 -2.92 8.90 8.88
CA ARG A 73 -4.01 9.50 8.10
C ARG A 73 -4.58 8.53 7.08
N PHE A 74 -3.74 7.74 6.41
CA PHE A 74 -4.19 6.77 5.41
C PHE A 74 -5.05 5.67 6.02
N MET A 75 -4.68 5.16 7.20
CA MET A 75 -5.48 4.14 7.91
C MET A 75 -6.85 4.66 8.37
N ASN A 76 -6.98 5.97 8.60
CA ASN A 76 -8.22 6.60 9.08
C ASN A 76 -9.05 7.30 7.98
N LYS A 77 -8.59 7.26 6.72
CA LYS A 77 -9.44 7.61 5.56
C LYS A 77 -10.56 6.59 5.43
#